data_AF-A0A356XDL8-F1
#
_entry.id   AF-A0A356XDL8-F1
#
_cell.length_a   1.000
_cell.length_b   1.000
_cell.length_c   1.000
_cell.angle_alpha   90.00
_cell.angle_beta   90.00
_cell.angle_gamma   90.00
#
_symmetry.space_group_name_H-M   'P 1'
#
loop_
_entity.id
_entity.type
_entity.pdbx_description
1 polymer ?
#
loop_
_entity_poly.entity_id
_entity_poly.type
_entity_poly.pdbx_seq_one_letter_code
_entity_poly.pdbx_strand_id
1 'polypeptide(L)'
;ALGNILVSNSQNPALYGKVQVFGSNGAGVGVQTDGGAMFIAGMSSITEPPVNDLWTIPGEEELLERWKAEDTDFFNRIDPMQYFHQQQDQDFIRAVRQGTQPLVDGQEGRKTVEIFTAIYRATRDGRPVRFPLEAEA
;
A
#
# COMPACT_ATOMS: atom_id res chain seq x y z
N ALA A 1 5.35 8.23 -16.51
CA ALA A 1 4.52 8.53 -15.32
C ALA A 1 5.34 9.36 -14.34
N LEU A 2 4.70 10.27 -13.61
CA LEU A 2 5.31 11.02 -12.51
C LEU A 2 4.75 10.44 -11.21
N GLY A 3 5.62 10.15 -10.24
CA GLY A 3 5.23 9.73 -8.89
C GLY A 3 5.79 10.71 -7.88
N ASN A 4 4.99 11.08 -6.88
CA ASN A 4 5.40 11.91 -5.76
C ASN A 4 5.28 11.11 -4.48
N ILE A 5 6.33 11.12 -3.65
CA ILE A 5 6.30 10.52 -2.32
C ILE A 5 6.51 11.67 -1.32
N LEU A 6 5.50 11.90 -0.48
CA LEU A 6 5.54 12.90 0.59
C LEU A 6 5.41 12.18 1.92
N VAL A 7 6.38 12.38 2.81
CA VAL A 7 6.42 11.75 4.14
C VAL A 7 6.63 12.85 5.18
N SER A 8 5.88 12.79 6.27
CA SER A 8 6.05 13.68 7.43
C SER A 8 5.71 12.93 8.71
N ASN A 9 6.52 13.11 9.75
CA ASN A 9 6.28 12.56 11.09
C ASN A 9 5.79 13.63 12.09
N SER A 10 5.44 14.82 11.59
CA SER A 10 5.10 15.99 12.41
C SER A 10 3.77 16.62 12.00
N GLN A 11 2.83 15.80 11.54
CA GLN A 11 1.48 16.26 11.17
C GLN A 11 0.56 16.28 12.40
N ASN A 12 -0.23 17.35 12.53
CA ASN A 12 -1.28 17.48 13.54
C ASN A 12 -2.56 18.02 12.85
N PRO A 13 -3.65 17.23 12.78
CA PRO A 13 -3.77 15.86 13.29
C PRO A 13 -2.89 14.87 12.52
N ALA A 14 -2.67 13.69 13.09
CA ALA A 14 -2.06 12.58 12.37
C ALA A 14 -2.94 12.22 11.17
N LEU A 15 -2.34 12.00 10.01
CA LEU A 15 -3.01 11.53 8.81
C LEU A 15 -2.57 10.12 8.48
N TYR A 16 -3.46 9.36 7.86
CA TYR A 16 -3.20 8.04 7.32
C TYR A 16 -2.33 8.09 6.06
N GLY A 17 -1.82 6.92 5.66
CA GLY A 17 -1.16 6.77 4.37
C GLY A 17 -2.15 6.97 3.23
N LYS A 18 -1.76 7.78 2.24
CA LYS A 18 -2.57 8.07 1.05
C LYS A 18 -1.81 7.68 -0.21
N VAL A 19 -2.38 6.76 -0.98
CA VAL A 19 -1.84 6.35 -2.28
C VAL A 19 -2.85 6.69 -3.35
N GLN A 20 -2.44 7.40 -4.39
CA GLN A 20 -3.31 7.75 -5.51
C GLN A 20 -2.62 7.44 -6.83
N VAL A 21 -3.37 6.83 -7.74
CA VAL A 21 -2.92 6.47 -9.09
C VAL A 21 -3.84 7.13 -10.09
N PHE A 22 -3.26 7.84 -11.05
CA PHE A 22 -3.98 8.50 -12.13
C PHE A 22 -3.61 7.85 -13.47
N GLY A 23 -4.63 7.39 -14.19
CA GLY A 23 -4.50 6.81 -15.51
C GLY A 23 -4.22 7.87 -16.58
N SER A 24 -3.75 7.42 -17.75
CA SER A 24 -3.57 8.31 -18.92
C SER A 24 -4.89 8.88 -19.45
N ASN A 25 -6.02 8.29 -19.08
CA ASN A 25 -7.36 8.77 -19.36
C ASN A 25 -7.88 9.80 -18.33
N GLY A 26 -7.05 10.18 -17.35
CA GLY A 26 -7.42 11.11 -16.28
C GLY A 26 -8.21 10.51 -15.13
N ALA A 27 -8.58 9.22 -15.20
CA ALA A 27 -9.28 8.56 -14.11
C ALA A 27 -8.33 8.36 -12.92
N GLY A 28 -8.83 8.61 -11.71
CA GLY A 28 -8.10 8.49 -10.46
C GLY A 28 -8.67 7.38 -9.59
N VAL A 29 -7.77 6.60 -9.00
CA VAL A 29 -8.08 5.65 -7.94
C VAL A 29 -7.18 5.95 -6.75
N GLY A 30 -7.68 5.78 -5.53
CA GLY A 30 -6.93 6.06 -4.33
C GLY A 30 -7.38 5.23 -3.15
N VAL A 31 -6.47 5.07 -2.21
CA VAL A 31 -6.69 4.34 -0.97
C VAL A 31 -6.20 5.15 0.23
N GLN A 32 -7.04 5.16 1.26
CA GLN A 32 -6.66 5.42 2.63
C GLN A 32 -6.20 4.09 3.24
N THR A 33 -4.95 4.00 3.69
CA THR A 33 -4.34 2.72 4.10
C THR A 33 -4.74 2.24 5.50
N ASP A 34 -5.26 3.14 6.31
CA ASP A 34 -5.63 2.93 7.71
C ASP A 34 -6.41 4.16 8.19
N GLY A 35 -7.04 4.08 9.36
CA GLY A 35 -7.73 5.23 9.95
C GLY A 35 -7.87 5.12 11.46
N GLY A 36 -8.25 6.24 12.08
CA GLY A 36 -8.34 6.38 13.53
C GLY A 36 -6.98 6.47 14.22
N ALA A 37 -6.75 5.66 15.25
CA ALA A 37 -5.52 5.68 16.03
C ALA A 37 -4.36 5.03 15.27
N MET A 38 -3.16 5.60 15.39
CA MET A 38 -1.96 5.07 14.76
C MET A 38 -1.69 3.63 15.22
N PHE A 39 -1.53 2.73 14.25
CA PHE A 39 -1.12 1.35 14.50
C PHE A 39 0.35 1.31 14.94
N ILE A 40 0.60 0.67 16.08
CA ILE A 40 1.93 0.41 16.62
C ILE A 40 2.00 -1.09 16.88
N ALA A 41 2.87 -1.78 16.14
CA ALA A 41 3.03 -3.23 16.24
C ALA A 41 3.26 -3.67 17.70
N GLY A 42 2.38 -4.55 18.19
CA GLY A 42 2.41 -5.07 19.56
C GLY A 42 1.84 -4.14 20.64
N MET A 43 1.38 -2.93 20.29
CA MET A 43 0.88 -1.92 21.23
C MET A 43 -0.56 -1.48 20.94
N SER A 44 -0.92 -1.27 19.67
CA SER A 44 -2.28 -0.89 19.26
C SER A 44 -2.74 -1.72 18.06
N SER A 45 -4.05 -1.82 17.87
CA SER A 45 -4.66 -2.43 16.69
C SER A 45 -5.08 -1.36 15.69
N ILE A 46 -5.35 -1.76 14.45
CA ILE A 46 -5.98 -0.90 13.45
C ILE A 46 -7.43 -0.65 13.90
N THR A 47 -7.85 0.60 13.94
CA THR A 47 -9.19 0.99 14.45
C THR A 47 -10.22 1.20 13.36
N GLU A 48 -9.79 1.62 12.17
CA GLU A 48 -10.68 1.83 11.01
C GLU A 48 -10.13 1.08 9.80
N PRO A 49 -11.00 0.53 8.95
CA PRO A 49 -10.58 -0.26 7.79
C PRO A 49 -9.81 0.59 6.77
N PRO A 50 -8.85 0.00 6.05
CA PRO A 50 -8.40 0.57 4.79
C PRO A 50 -9.56 0.63 3.80
N VAL A 51 -9.70 1.74 3.09
CA VAL A 51 -10.79 1.93 2.12
C VAL A 51 -10.30 2.66 0.88
N ASN A 52 -10.93 2.38 -0.25
CA ASN A 52 -10.81 3.24 -1.41
C ASN A 52 -11.38 4.63 -1.06
N ASP A 53 -10.58 5.68 -1.21
CA ASP A 53 -10.95 7.07 -0.88
C ASP A 53 -11.21 7.92 -2.12
N LEU A 54 -10.77 7.44 -3.29
CA LEU A 54 -10.97 8.05 -4.60
C LEU A 54 -11.29 6.96 -5.63
N TRP A 55 -12.37 7.12 -6.38
CA TRP A 55 -12.70 6.26 -7.51
C TRP A 55 -13.44 7.06 -8.58
N THR A 56 -12.79 7.31 -9.71
CA THR A 56 -13.37 8.10 -10.81
C THR A 56 -13.34 7.33 -12.14
N ILE A 57 -13.40 6.00 -12.08
CA ILE A 57 -13.49 5.16 -13.27
C ILE A 57 -14.88 5.38 -13.92
N PRO A 58 -14.95 5.77 -15.21
CA PRO A 58 -16.22 6.03 -15.87
C PRO A 58 -17.18 4.84 -15.85
N GLY A 59 -18.39 5.04 -15.32
CA GLY A 59 -19.43 4.02 -15.21
C GLY A 59 -19.37 3.18 -13.93
N GLU A 60 -18.41 3.45 -13.05
CA GLU A 60 -18.19 2.73 -11.80
C GLU A 60 -18.14 3.66 -10.58
N GLU A 61 -18.34 4.97 -10.74
CA GLU A 61 -18.18 5.97 -9.68
C GLU A 61 -19.07 5.69 -8.47
N GLU A 62 -20.29 5.18 -8.71
CA GLU A 62 -21.25 4.83 -7.66
C GLU A 62 -20.83 3.58 -6.84
N LEU A 63 -19.87 2.78 -7.33
CA LEU A 63 -19.42 1.57 -6.65
C LEU A 63 -18.57 1.88 -5.41
N LEU A 64 -17.99 3.07 -5.32
CA LEU A 64 -17.10 3.45 -4.23
C LEU A 64 -17.75 3.29 -2.85
N GLU A 65 -18.96 3.83 -2.69
CA GLU A 65 -19.68 3.78 -1.41
C GLU A 65 -20.12 2.35 -1.06
N ARG A 66 -20.44 1.56 -2.08
CA ARG A 66 -20.74 0.14 -1.90
C ARG A 66 -19.52 -0.63 -1.38
N TRP A 67 -18.36 -0.47 -2.01
CA TRP A 67 -17.14 -1.19 -1.59
C TRP A 67 -16.68 -0.74 -0.21
N LYS A 68 -16.76 0.55 0.11
CA LYS A 68 -16.50 1.04 1.48
C LYS A 68 -17.38 0.33 2.51
N ALA A 69 -18.67 0.16 2.23
CA ALA A 69 -19.57 -0.54 3.13
C ALA A 69 -19.23 -2.03 3.24
N GLU A 70 -18.98 -2.71 2.12
CA GLU A 70 -18.61 -4.13 2.08
C GLU A 70 -17.29 -4.41 2.81
N ASP A 71 -16.26 -3.60 2.57
CA ASP A 71 -14.94 -3.71 3.21
C ASP A 71 -15.02 -3.41 4.71
N THR A 72 -15.82 -2.41 5.10
CA THR A 72 -16.05 -2.08 6.52
C THR A 72 -16.77 -3.22 7.25
N ASP A 73 -17.82 -3.76 6.64
CA ASP A 73 -18.57 -4.88 7.18
C ASP A 73 -17.69 -6.13 7.32
N PHE A 74 -16.83 -6.38 6.34
CA PHE A 74 -15.90 -7.50 6.38
C PHE A 74 -14.84 -7.32 7.47
N PHE A 75 -14.19 -6.16 7.51
CA PHE A 75 -13.17 -5.80 8.51
C PHE A 75 -13.68 -5.99 9.94
N ASN A 76 -14.91 -5.55 10.21
CA ASN A 76 -15.53 -5.66 11.54
C ASN A 76 -15.89 -7.09 11.96
N ARG A 77 -15.86 -8.07 11.04
CA ARG A 77 -16.18 -9.48 11.31
C ARG A 77 -14.96 -10.36 11.55
N ILE A 78 -13.76 -9.84 11.30
CA ILE A 78 -12.50 -10.58 11.39
C ILE A 78 -11.57 -9.93 12.42
N ASP A 79 -10.55 -10.67 12.84
CA ASP A 79 -9.32 -10.04 13.33
C ASP A 79 -8.48 -9.69 12.10
N PRO A 80 -8.41 -8.41 11.68
CA PRO A 80 -7.72 -8.02 10.45
C PRO A 80 -6.22 -8.30 10.53
N MET A 81 -5.62 -8.19 11.73
CA MET A 81 -4.21 -8.46 11.92
C MET A 81 -3.90 -9.93 11.71
N GLN A 82 -4.78 -10.84 12.12
CA GLN A 82 -4.56 -12.28 11.89
C GLN A 82 -4.96 -12.70 10.47
N TYR A 83 -6.13 -12.26 10.01
CA TYR A 83 -6.72 -12.76 8.77
C TYR A 83 -5.85 -12.47 7.55
N PHE A 84 -5.40 -11.23 7.37
CA PHE A 84 -4.63 -10.87 6.17
C PHE A 84 -3.22 -11.48 6.15
N HIS A 85 -2.57 -11.63 7.32
CA HIS A 85 -1.32 -12.39 7.43
C HIS A 85 -1.54 -13.86 7.06
N GLN A 86 -2.62 -14.46 7.57
CA GLN A 86 -2.98 -15.83 7.24
C GLN A 86 -3.21 -16.01 5.72
N GLN A 87 -3.85 -15.06 5.04
CA GLN A 87 -4.03 -15.14 3.59
C GLN A 87 -2.70 -15.14 2.83
N GLN A 88 -1.75 -14.29 3.24
CA GLN A 88 -0.42 -14.22 2.62
C GLN A 88 0.39 -15.49 2.87
N ASP A 89 0.36 -16.03 4.10
CA ASP A 89 1.02 -17.29 4.44
C ASP A 89 0.43 -18.47 3.65
N GLN A 90 -0.91 -18.51 3.53
CA GLN A 90 -1.60 -19.56 2.77
C GLN A 90 -1.22 -19.54 1.29
N ASP A 91 -1.11 -18.36 0.69
CA ASP A 91 -0.64 -18.20 -0.69
C ASP A 91 0.78 -18.73 -0.85
N PHE A 92 1.70 -18.31 0.02
CA PHE A 92 3.09 -18.75 -0.02
C PHE A 92 3.22 -20.27 0.13
N ILE A 93 2.55 -20.86 1.12
CA ILE A 93 2.55 -22.31 1.34
C ILE A 93 1.97 -23.05 0.12
N ARG A 94 0.89 -22.54 -0.47
CA ARG A 94 0.28 -23.11 -1.68
C ARG A 94 1.26 -23.06 -2.86
N ALA A 95 1.91 -21.92 -3.08
CA ALA A 95 2.89 -21.74 -4.14
C ALA A 95 4.05 -22.73 -4.04
N VAL A 96 4.60 -22.91 -2.82
CA VAL A 96 5.65 -23.91 -2.55
C VAL A 96 5.16 -25.33 -2.86
N ARG A 97 3.95 -25.71 -2.42
CA ARG A 97 3.40 -27.05 -2.66
C ARG A 97 3.12 -27.34 -4.13
N GLN A 98 2.72 -26.32 -4.89
CA GLN A 98 2.33 -26.46 -6.30
C GLN A 98 3.48 -26.18 -7.27
N GLY A 99 4.62 -25.66 -6.78
CA GLY A 99 5.73 -25.22 -7.62
C GLY A 99 5.40 -23.99 -8.47
N THR A 100 4.49 -23.13 -8.01
CA THR A 100 4.10 -21.88 -8.68
C THR A 100 4.77 -20.67 -8.01
N GLN A 101 4.68 -19.51 -8.64
CA GLN A 101 5.11 -18.26 -8.01
C GLN A 101 4.08 -17.81 -6.96
N PRO A 102 4.51 -17.32 -5.79
CA PRO A 102 3.62 -16.66 -4.85
C PRO A 102 3.15 -15.31 -5.42
N LEU A 103 2.11 -14.74 -4.84
CA LEU A 103 1.58 -13.41 -5.22
C LEU A 103 2.62 -12.29 -5.13
N VAL A 104 3.54 -12.40 -4.17
CA VAL A 104 4.66 -11.47 -3.99
C VAL A 104 5.93 -12.27 -3.78
N ASP A 105 6.82 -12.25 -4.77
CA ASP A 105 8.12 -12.91 -4.70
C ASP A 105 9.21 -11.97 -4.15
N GLY A 106 10.43 -12.49 -4.01
CA GLY A 106 11.58 -11.70 -3.52
C GLY A 106 11.99 -10.57 -4.46
N GLN A 107 11.75 -10.67 -5.77
CA GLN A 107 12.08 -9.62 -6.73
C GLN A 107 11.07 -8.47 -6.64
N GLU A 108 9.79 -8.78 -6.50
CA GLU A 108 8.74 -7.78 -6.22
C GLU A 108 9.00 -7.10 -4.88
N GLY A 109 9.34 -7.86 -3.83
CA GLY A 109 9.72 -7.30 -2.52
C GLY A 109 10.95 -6.36 -2.59
N ARG A 110 11.92 -6.66 -3.47
CA ARG A 110 13.12 -5.85 -3.66
C ARG A 110 12.80 -4.45 -4.21
N LYS A 111 11.75 -4.27 -4.99
CA LYS A 111 11.39 -2.95 -5.56
C LYS A 111 11.14 -1.91 -4.49
N THR A 112 10.52 -2.29 -3.36
CA THR A 112 10.33 -1.38 -2.22
C THR A 112 11.65 -0.89 -1.66
N VAL A 113 12.59 -1.80 -1.40
CA VAL A 113 13.94 -1.48 -0.90
C VAL A 113 14.67 -0.57 -1.88
N GLU A 114 14.51 -0.84 -3.17
CA GLU A 114 15.10 -0.06 -4.24
C GLU A 114 14.58 1.39 -4.25
N ILE A 115 13.27 1.60 -4.11
CA ILE A 115 12.65 2.93 -4.07
C ILE A 115 13.18 3.74 -2.88
N PHE A 116 13.20 3.16 -1.67
CA PHE A 116 13.72 3.86 -0.48
C PHE A 116 15.20 4.19 -0.63
N THR A 117 15.99 3.25 -1.14
CA THR A 117 17.42 3.49 -1.40
C THR A 117 17.62 4.63 -2.39
N ALA A 118 16.80 4.71 -3.44
CA ALA A 118 16.87 5.79 -4.42
C ALA A 118 16.51 7.15 -3.80
N ILE A 119 15.53 7.22 -2.90
CA ILE A 119 15.18 8.44 -2.16
C ILE A 119 16.39 8.90 -1.35
N TYR A 120 17.00 8.02 -0.55
CA TYR A 120 18.17 8.37 0.25
C TYR A 120 19.35 8.84 -0.62
N ARG A 121 19.64 8.15 -1.73
CA ARG A 121 20.70 8.55 -2.66
C ARG A 121 20.41 9.89 -3.33
N ALA A 122 19.18 10.13 -3.75
CA ALA A 122 18.78 11.39 -4.38
C ALA A 122 18.90 12.57 -3.40
N THR A 123 18.51 12.37 -2.13
CA THR A 123 18.69 13.37 -1.06
C THR A 123 20.16 13.64 -0.75
N ARG A 124 20.97 12.58 -0.63
CA ARG A 124 22.42 12.70 -0.35
C ARG A 124 23.17 13.42 -1.46
N ASP A 125 22.93 13.02 -2.72
CA ASP A 125 23.70 13.48 -3.88
C ASP A 125 23.09 14.73 -4.55
N GLY A 126 21.85 15.10 -4.19
CA GLY A 126 21.14 16.23 -4.79
C GLY A 126 20.83 16.06 -6.28
N ARG A 127 20.70 14.81 -6.77
CA ARG A 127 20.52 14.50 -8.19
C ARG A 127 19.49 13.39 -8.45
N PRO A 128 18.86 13.35 -9.63
CA PRO A 128 17.98 12.25 -10.01
C PRO A 128 18.71 10.90 -10.00
N VAL A 129 18.02 9.87 -9.50
CA VAL A 129 18.51 8.48 -9.49
C VAL A 129 17.72 7.68 -10.53
N ARG A 130 18.41 6.88 -11.34
CA ARG A 130 17.80 6.01 -12.35
C ARG A 130 17.65 4.60 -11.79
N PHE A 131 16.53 3.97 -12.12
CA PHE A 131 16.28 2.55 -11.88
C PHE A 131 16.67 1.70 -13.10
N PRO A 132 17.05 0.42 -12.91
CA PRO A 132 17.27 -0.23 -11.63
C PRO A 132 18.53 0.31 -10.92
N LEU A 133 18.55 0.26 -9.60
CA LEU A 133 19.70 0.67 -8.79
C LEU A 133 20.83 -0.33 -8.92
N GLU A 134 22.00 0.21 -9.23
CA GLU A 134 23.25 -0.51 -9.09
C GLU A 134 23.72 -0.50 -7.62
N ALA A 135 24.44 -1.56 -7.23
CA ALA A 135 25.10 -1.59 -5.93
C ALA A 135 26.11 -0.44 -5.85
N GLU A 136 26.21 0.20 -4.68
CA GLU A 136 27.30 1.14 -4.43
C GLU A 136 28.61 0.35 -4.25
N ALA A 137 29.71 0.95 -4.70
CA ALA A 137 31.06 0.39 -4.59
C ALA A 137 31.61 0.51 -3.17
#